data_AF-A0A2H3D5G4-F1
#
_entry.id   AF-A0A2H3D5G4-F1
#
_cell.length_a   1.000
_cell.length_b   1.000
_cell.length_c   1.000
_cell.angle_alpha   90.00
_cell.angle_beta   90.00
_cell.angle_gamma   90.00
#
_symmetry.space_group_name_H-M   'P 1'
#
loop_
_entity.id
_entity.type
_entity.pdbx_description
1 polymer ?
#
loop_
_entity_poly.entity_id
_entity_poly.type
_entity_poly.pdbx_seq_one_letter_code
_entity_poly.pdbx_strand_id
1 'polypeptide(L)'
;MQQINIFLQSWKTSSTKLPDDLKILIKTVQKYNVCLDGLALSQSILWDMPIWYHIKLKATRWLFNSGEHVKCLKIRHGIRTVGDTEKLARYLSEDRHRERGRCVCSACTHAREQLGCRSPRKCFQKARSMIRSLPPKWNPLLDPPTELPRDNDADKERDGNTSTFKPHLITMGTITDACRIFTDDNECHNVYNGFGNEPTTPGEVQQSTLMVQP
;
A
#
# COMPACT_ATOMS: atom_id res chain seq x y z
N MET A 1 14.84 5.96 14.00
CA MET A 1 13.94 4.77 13.88
C MET A 1 12.86 5.08 12.86
N GLN A 2 12.40 4.09 12.08
CA GLN A 2 11.38 4.25 11.01
C GLN A 2 10.07 3.53 11.36
N GLN A 3 9.81 3.42 12.65
CA GLN A 3 8.59 2.89 13.22
C GLN A 3 7.67 4.09 13.43
N ILE A 4 6.52 4.09 12.76
CA ILE A 4 5.58 5.21 12.71
C ILE A 4 4.27 4.79 13.36
N ASN A 5 3.68 3.68 12.89
CA ASN A 5 2.38 3.22 13.35
C ASN A 5 2.33 1.68 13.38
N ILE A 6 1.95 1.13 14.53
CA ILE A 6 1.88 -0.32 14.77
C ILE A 6 0.77 -1.03 13.98
N PHE A 7 -0.23 -0.30 13.51
CA PHE A 7 -1.36 -0.85 12.74
C PHE A 7 -1.11 -0.81 11.22
N LEU A 8 -0.13 -0.02 10.78
CA LEU A 8 0.21 0.13 9.36
C LEU A 8 1.51 -0.59 8.99
N GLN A 9 2.21 -1.15 9.98
CA GLN A 9 3.50 -1.79 9.79
C GLN A 9 3.55 -3.18 10.43
N SER A 10 4.30 -4.10 9.82
CA SER A 10 4.40 -5.51 10.21
C SER A 10 5.38 -5.80 11.36
N TRP A 11 6.01 -4.78 11.96
CA TRP A 11 6.92 -5.00 13.09
C TRP A 11 6.13 -5.24 14.38
N LYS A 12 6.59 -6.18 15.19
CA LYS A 12 5.96 -6.50 16.48
C LYS A 12 6.54 -5.64 17.59
N THR A 13 5.69 -4.90 18.29
CA THR A 13 6.08 -4.18 19.51
C THR A 13 6.01 -5.10 20.73
N SER A 14 6.89 -4.90 21.71
CA SER A 14 6.77 -5.57 23.00
C SER A 14 5.69 -4.89 23.83
N SER A 15 4.71 -5.65 24.29
CA SER A 15 3.62 -5.15 25.14
C SER A 15 4.01 -4.98 26.61
N THR A 16 5.21 -5.42 27.01
CA THR A 16 5.64 -5.48 28.42
C THR A 16 5.73 -4.12 29.09
N LYS A 17 6.24 -3.10 28.39
CA LYS A 17 6.43 -1.73 28.92
C LYS A 17 5.34 -0.75 28.49
N LEU A 18 4.27 -1.22 27.84
CA LEU A 18 3.17 -0.35 27.42
C LEU A 18 2.26 -0.02 28.61
N PRO A 19 1.73 1.22 28.69
CA PRO A 19 0.59 1.54 29.55
C PRO A 19 -0.60 0.61 29.30
N ASP A 20 -1.42 0.37 30.31
CA ASP A 20 -2.50 -0.61 30.24
C ASP A 20 -3.56 -0.25 29.19
N ASP A 21 -3.86 1.04 29.00
CA ASP A 21 -4.78 1.51 27.96
C ASP A 21 -4.32 1.09 26.56
N LEU A 22 -3.01 1.19 26.27
CA LEU A 22 -2.46 0.76 24.99
C LEU A 22 -2.48 -0.76 24.83
N LYS A 23 -2.28 -1.51 25.92
CA LYS A 23 -2.42 -2.97 25.89
C LYS A 23 -3.86 -3.37 25.58
N ILE A 24 -4.84 -2.71 26.18
CA ILE A 24 -6.26 -2.95 25.92
C ILE A 24 -6.58 -2.61 24.46
N LEU A 25 -6.13 -1.44 23.97
CA LEU A 25 -6.34 -1.05 22.58
C LEU A 25 -5.78 -2.08 21.59
N ILE A 26 -4.54 -2.52 21.77
CA ILE A 26 -3.91 -3.52 20.90
C ILE A 26 -4.68 -4.85 20.96
N LYS A 27 -5.07 -5.31 22.15
CA LYS A 27 -5.87 -6.53 22.31
C LYS A 27 -7.23 -6.43 21.63
N THR A 28 -7.91 -5.29 21.75
CA THR A 28 -9.20 -5.02 21.10
C THR A 28 -9.05 -5.04 19.59
N VAL A 29 -8.03 -4.36 19.04
CA VAL A 29 -7.73 -4.37 17.61
C VAL A 29 -7.50 -5.79 17.08
N GLN A 30 -6.74 -6.60 17.82
CA GLN A 30 -6.50 -8.00 17.47
C GLN A 30 -7.77 -8.85 17.56
N LYS A 31 -8.57 -8.68 18.63
CA LYS A 31 -9.81 -9.42 18.86
C LYS A 31 -10.84 -9.20 17.75
N TYR A 32 -10.97 -7.97 17.28
CA TYR A 32 -11.94 -7.59 16.25
C TYR A 32 -11.35 -7.57 14.83
N ASN A 33 -10.12 -8.05 14.66
CA ASN A 33 -9.39 -8.05 13.39
C ASN A 33 -9.45 -6.68 12.69
N VAL A 34 -9.23 -5.58 13.44
CA VAL A 34 -9.24 -4.24 12.85
C VAL A 34 -8.12 -4.19 11.83
N CYS A 35 -8.47 -3.91 10.59
CA CYS A 35 -7.50 -3.87 9.51
C CYS A 35 -7.76 -2.72 8.54
N LEU A 36 -6.73 -2.36 7.79
CA LEU A 36 -6.84 -1.37 6.74
C LEU A 36 -7.41 -2.05 5.49
N ASP A 37 -8.67 -1.76 5.19
CA ASP A 37 -9.37 -2.37 4.07
C ASP A 37 -10.38 -1.39 3.43
N GLY A 38 -10.46 -1.46 2.12
CA GLY A 38 -11.33 -0.66 1.27
C GLY A 38 -11.30 -1.27 -0.12
N LEU A 39 -12.41 -1.19 -0.85
CA LEU A 39 -12.48 -1.72 -2.21
C LEU A 39 -11.38 -1.07 -3.06
N ALA A 40 -11.46 0.25 -3.24
CA ALA A 40 -10.37 1.09 -3.74
C ALA A 40 -9.96 2.14 -2.69
N LEU A 41 -8.69 2.52 -2.68
CA LEU A 41 -8.16 3.58 -1.81
C LEU A 41 -7.76 4.78 -2.64
N SER A 42 -8.07 5.98 -2.15
CA SER A 42 -7.58 7.22 -2.73
C SER A 42 -6.04 7.31 -2.66
N GLN A 43 -5.45 8.04 -3.62
CA GLN A 43 -4.00 8.19 -3.71
C GLN A 43 -3.40 8.87 -2.47
N SER A 44 -4.14 9.78 -1.81
CA SER A 44 -3.71 10.40 -0.55
C SER A 44 -3.49 9.36 0.55
N ILE A 45 -4.43 8.43 0.72
CA ILE A 45 -4.31 7.34 1.69
C ILE A 45 -3.10 6.46 1.34
N LEU A 46 -2.92 6.11 0.07
CA LEU A 46 -1.77 5.31 -0.37
C LEU A 46 -0.44 6.02 -0.10
N TRP A 47 -0.37 7.34 -0.30
CA TRP A 47 0.86 8.11 -0.08
C TRP A 47 1.25 8.23 1.37
N ASP A 48 0.28 8.32 2.28
CA ASP A 48 0.54 8.43 3.72
C ASP A 48 0.99 7.11 4.34
N MET A 49 0.84 5.99 3.63
CA MET A 49 1.27 4.68 4.11
C MET A 49 2.78 4.63 4.35
N PRO A 50 3.24 3.97 5.43
CA PRO A 50 4.65 3.78 5.69
C PRO A 50 5.25 2.79 4.68
N ILE A 51 6.32 3.17 3.98
CA ILE A 51 6.98 2.27 3.03
C ILE A 51 7.81 1.19 3.74
N TRP A 52 8.38 1.53 4.89
CA TRP A 52 9.18 0.60 5.69
C TRP A 52 8.29 -0.31 6.49
N TYR A 53 8.56 -1.62 6.46
CA TYR A 53 7.73 -2.61 7.14
C TYR A 53 6.26 -2.55 6.71
N HIS A 54 5.97 -2.11 5.49
CA HIS A 54 4.60 -1.97 4.97
C HIS A 54 3.78 -3.24 5.26
N ILE A 55 2.59 -3.09 5.85
CA ILE A 55 1.79 -4.21 6.39
C ILE A 55 1.41 -5.26 5.34
N LYS A 56 1.25 -4.84 4.07
CA LYS A 56 0.92 -5.74 2.95
C LYS A 56 2.10 -6.10 2.05
N LEU A 57 3.32 -5.94 2.54
CA LEU A 57 4.50 -6.23 1.73
C LEU A 57 4.68 -7.75 1.53
N LYS A 58 4.66 -8.19 0.26
CA LYS A 58 5.00 -9.58 -0.12
C LYS A 58 6.47 -9.76 -0.53
N ALA A 59 7.21 -8.66 -0.68
CA ALA A 59 8.60 -8.67 -1.12
C ALA A 59 9.54 -9.30 -0.09
N THR A 60 10.67 -9.82 -0.58
CA THR A 60 11.71 -10.35 0.30
C THR A 60 12.25 -9.27 1.23
N ARG A 61 12.33 -9.61 2.53
CA ARG A 61 12.85 -8.73 3.60
C ARG A 61 14.20 -8.09 3.26
N TRP A 62 14.99 -8.74 2.41
CA TRP A 62 16.27 -8.23 1.91
C TRP A 62 16.14 -6.90 1.14
N LEU A 63 15.11 -6.74 0.28
CA LEU A 63 14.94 -5.53 -0.52
C LEU A 63 14.87 -4.26 0.34
N PHE A 64 14.30 -4.35 1.55
CA PHE A 64 14.05 -3.21 2.44
C PHE A 64 15.07 -3.06 3.58
N ASN A 65 15.94 -4.04 3.80
CA ASN A 65 16.82 -4.07 4.98
C ASN A 65 18.31 -4.09 4.65
N SER A 66 18.71 -4.50 3.45
CA SER A 66 20.12 -4.64 3.09
C SER A 66 20.58 -3.65 2.03
N GLY A 67 21.84 -3.23 2.15
CA GLY A 67 22.53 -2.38 1.17
C GLY A 67 22.79 -0.95 1.63
N GLU A 68 23.85 -0.35 1.07
CA GLU A 68 24.23 1.05 1.31
C GLU A 68 23.11 2.02 0.89
N HIS A 69 22.42 1.71 -0.22
CA HIS A 69 21.34 2.56 -0.72
C HIS A 69 20.11 2.55 0.19
N VAL A 70 19.80 1.44 0.85
CA VAL A 70 18.74 1.40 1.86
C VAL A 70 19.12 2.34 3.00
N LYS A 71 20.33 2.22 3.58
CA LYS A 71 20.78 3.13 4.65
C LYS A 71 20.75 4.60 4.20
N CYS A 72 21.17 4.88 2.97
CA CYS A 72 21.12 6.22 2.40
C CYS A 72 19.68 6.75 2.27
N LEU A 73 18.74 5.92 1.81
CA LEU A 73 17.31 6.28 1.76
C LEU A 73 16.76 6.61 3.14
N LYS A 74 17.15 5.85 4.16
CA LYS A 74 16.71 6.05 5.54
C LYS A 74 17.27 7.32 6.19
N ILE A 75 18.57 7.54 6.04
CA ILE A 75 19.32 8.54 6.82
C ILE A 75 19.45 9.87 6.06
N ARG A 76 19.74 9.82 4.77
CA ARG A 76 20.07 11.02 3.97
C ARG A 76 18.86 11.55 3.21
N HIS A 77 18.13 10.67 2.53
CA HIS A 77 16.90 11.07 1.84
C HIS A 77 15.70 11.16 2.79
N GLY A 78 15.80 10.64 4.01
CA GLY A 78 14.75 10.78 5.02
C GLY A 78 13.42 10.11 4.67
N ILE A 79 13.43 9.11 3.78
CA ILE A 79 12.21 8.47 3.27
C ILE A 79 11.44 7.81 4.41
N ARG A 80 10.14 8.10 4.51
CA ARG A 80 9.24 7.50 5.52
C ARG A 80 8.00 6.90 4.91
N THR A 81 7.41 7.56 3.92
CA THR A 81 6.13 7.17 3.34
C THR A 81 6.27 6.62 1.91
N VAL A 82 5.20 6.01 1.42
CA VAL A 82 5.06 5.61 0.03
C VAL A 82 5.15 6.83 -0.88
N GLY A 83 4.50 7.94 -0.51
CA GLY A 83 4.56 9.20 -1.27
C GLY A 83 5.97 9.79 -1.36
N ASP A 84 6.76 9.75 -0.28
CA ASP A 84 8.17 10.16 -0.30
C ASP A 84 8.98 9.31 -1.30
N THR A 85 8.73 8.01 -1.27
CA THR A 85 9.42 7.04 -2.12
C THR A 85 9.06 7.28 -3.59
N GLU A 86 7.79 7.60 -3.88
CA GLU A 86 7.31 7.85 -5.24
C GLU A 86 7.92 9.13 -5.80
N LYS A 87 7.89 10.22 -5.04
CA LYS A 87 8.56 11.48 -5.40
C LYS A 87 10.02 11.24 -5.76
N LEU A 88 10.72 10.42 -4.96
CA LEU A 88 12.11 10.08 -5.23
C LEU A 88 12.29 9.22 -6.49
N ALA A 89 11.39 8.28 -6.75
CA ALA A 89 11.42 7.43 -7.92
C ALA A 89 11.15 8.20 -9.22
N ARG A 90 10.32 9.25 -9.17
CA ARG A 90 9.99 10.11 -10.32
C ARG A 90 11.20 10.83 -10.91
N TYR A 91 12.23 11.11 -10.13
CA TYR A 91 13.49 11.70 -10.62
C TYR A 91 14.21 10.89 -11.69
N LEU A 92 13.90 9.59 -11.83
CA LEU A 92 14.42 8.77 -12.93
C LEU A 92 13.78 9.09 -14.28
N SER A 93 12.55 9.59 -14.28
CA SER A 93 11.75 9.86 -15.48
C SER A 93 11.78 11.34 -15.88
N GLU A 94 12.51 12.20 -15.17
CA GLU A 94 12.68 13.60 -15.55
C GLU A 94 13.51 13.73 -16.83
N ASP A 95 13.13 14.62 -17.74
CA ASP A 95 13.78 14.79 -19.06
C ASP A 95 15.28 15.07 -18.99
N ARG A 96 15.72 15.74 -17.92
CA ARG A 96 17.14 16.08 -17.69
C ARG A 96 17.92 14.93 -17.05
N HIS A 97 17.24 13.90 -16.55
CA HIS A 97 17.89 12.73 -16.01
C HIS A 97 18.54 11.91 -17.14
N ARG A 98 19.74 11.41 -16.87
CA ARG A 98 20.49 10.56 -17.80
C ARG A 98 21.03 9.38 -17.04
N GLU A 99 21.00 8.20 -17.66
CA GLU A 99 21.51 6.95 -17.12
C GLU A 99 23.05 6.87 -17.08
N ARG A 100 23.71 7.94 -16.63
CA ARG A 100 25.16 8.04 -16.49
C ARG A 100 25.57 8.03 -15.01
N GLY A 101 26.81 7.64 -14.71
CA GLY A 101 27.32 7.55 -13.33
C GLY A 101 27.27 8.89 -12.56
N ARG A 102 27.52 10.00 -13.25
CA ARG A 102 27.34 11.38 -12.74
C ARG A 102 26.36 12.17 -13.62
N CYS A 103 25.07 11.93 -13.44
CA CYS A 103 24.04 12.80 -14.02
C CYS A 103 24.07 14.20 -13.38
N VAL A 104 23.96 15.26 -14.17
CA VAL A 104 23.99 16.67 -13.74
C VAL A 104 22.59 17.29 -13.58
N CYS A 105 21.53 16.48 -13.58
CA CYS A 105 20.18 17.00 -13.33
C CYS A 105 20.06 17.57 -11.92
N SER A 106 19.16 18.55 -11.75
CA SER A 106 18.92 19.24 -10.48
C SER A 106 18.72 18.27 -9.31
N ALA A 107 17.91 17.22 -9.49
CA ALA A 107 17.66 16.22 -8.47
C ALA A 107 18.92 15.43 -8.06
N CYS A 108 19.74 15.02 -9.04
CA CYS A 108 20.99 14.30 -8.76
C CYS A 108 22.03 15.22 -8.12
N THR A 109 22.14 16.46 -8.56
CA THR A 109 23.06 17.46 -8.01
C THR A 109 22.67 17.80 -6.57
N HIS A 110 21.40 18.11 -6.32
CA HIS A 110 20.85 18.34 -4.99
C HIS A 110 21.10 17.15 -4.05
N ALA A 111 20.82 15.92 -4.51
CA ALA A 111 21.05 14.73 -3.70
C ALA A 111 22.54 14.55 -3.32
N ARG A 112 23.49 14.91 -4.18
CA ARG A 112 24.93 14.82 -3.87
C ARG A 112 25.38 15.92 -2.93
N GLU A 113 25.02 17.17 -3.25
CA GLU A 113 25.55 18.36 -2.58
C GLU A 113 24.86 18.63 -1.25
N GLN A 114 23.53 18.52 -1.22
CA GLN A 114 22.73 18.87 -0.05
C GLN A 114 22.53 17.66 0.88
N LEU A 115 22.28 16.47 0.31
CA LEU A 115 22.03 15.26 1.10
C LEU A 115 23.28 14.38 1.28
N GLY A 116 24.41 14.76 0.66
CA GLY A 116 25.65 14.00 0.71
C GLY A 116 25.60 12.64 -0.01
N CYS A 117 24.56 12.33 -0.79
CA CYS A 117 24.35 11.02 -1.41
C CYS A 117 25.45 10.69 -2.42
N ARG A 118 26.13 9.55 -2.24
CA ARG A 118 27.23 9.12 -3.13
C ARG A 118 26.75 8.73 -4.52
N SER A 119 25.56 8.13 -4.61
CA SER A 119 25.03 7.58 -5.87
C SER A 119 23.51 7.76 -5.95
N PRO A 120 23.01 8.97 -6.27
CA PRO A 120 21.59 9.28 -6.33
C PRO A 120 20.78 8.34 -7.23
N ARG A 121 21.31 8.02 -8.43
CA ARG A 121 20.67 7.09 -9.38
C ARG A 121 20.28 5.76 -8.71
N LYS A 122 21.23 5.14 -8.00
CA LYS A 122 20.99 3.85 -7.33
C LYS A 122 19.96 3.97 -6.21
N CYS A 123 19.92 5.11 -5.50
CA CYS A 123 18.87 5.39 -4.51
C CYS A 123 17.49 5.54 -5.17
N PHE A 124 17.39 6.28 -6.29
CA PHE A 124 16.12 6.45 -7.01
C PHE A 124 15.63 5.13 -7.62
N GLN A 125 16.53 4.32 -8.19
CA GLN A 125 16.22 2.99 -8.69
C GLN A 125 15.73 2.07 -7.57
N LYS A 126 16.41 2.11 -6.42
CA LYS A 126 16.00 1.33 -5.25
C LYS A 126 14.61 1.75 -4.75
N ALA A 127 14.31 3.04 -4.71
CA ALA A 127 12.99 3.55 -4.36
C ALA A 127 11.91 3.05 -5.34
N ARG A 128 12.18 3.09 -6.66
CA ARG A 128 11.28 2.53 -7.68
C ARG A 128 11.05 1.03 -7.49
N SER A 129 12.10 0.26 -7.17
CA SER A 129 11.97 -1.17 -6.88
C SER A 129 11.13 -1.44 -5.62
N MET A 130 11.25 -0.59 -4.59
CA MET A 130 10.44 -0.73 -3.37
C MET A 130 8.95 -0.53 -3.65
N ILE A 131 8.58 0.50 -4.41
CA ILE A 131 7.18 0.77 -4.77
C ILE A 131 6.60 -0.36 -5.62
N ARG A 132 7.35 -0.80 -6.64
CA ARG A 132 6.91 -1.89 -7.53
C ARG A 132 6.74 -3.24 -6.82
N SER A 133 7.29 -3.37 -5.62
CA SER A 133 7.15 -4.58 -4.81
C SER A 133 5.89 -4.58 -3.93
N LEU A 134 5.15 -3.46 -3.89
CA LEU A 134 3.87 -3.38 -3.23
C LEU A 134 2.80 -4.10 -4.07
N PRO A 135 1.83 -4.78 -3.44
CA PRO A 135 0.71 -5.38 -4.18
C PRO A 135 -0.09 -4.31 -4.91
N PRO A 136 -0.85 -4.66 -5.98
CA PRO A 136 -1.50 -3.68 -6.84
C PRO A 136 -2.38 -2.67 -6.12
N LYS A 137 -3.23 -3.15 -5.19
CA LYS A 137 -4.08 -2.32 -4.32
C LYS A 137 -3.34 -1.24 -3.50
N TRP A 138 -2.06 -1.48 -3.22
CA TRP A 138 -1.23 -0.62 -2.37
C TRP A 138 -0.16 0.13 -3.16
N ASN A 139 -0.16 0.00 -4.49
CA ASN A 139 0.83 0.59 -5.35
C ASN A 139 0.27 1.90 -5.96
N PRO A 140 0.79 3.08 -5.58
CA PRO A 140 0.29 4.36 -6.06
C PRO A 140 0.58 4.64 -7.53
N LEU A 141 1.37 3.78 -8.19
CA LEU A 141 1.67 3.87 -9.62
C LEU A 141 0.63 3.18 -10.50
N LEU A 142 -0.34 2.48 -9.90
CA LEU A 142 -1.43 1.82 -10.61
C LEU A 142 -2.72 2.59 -10.36
N ASP A 143 -3.53 2.73 -11.40
CA ASP A 143 -4.84 3.36 -11.26
C ASP A 143 -5.75 2.46 -10.41
N PRO A 144 -6.54 3.03 -9.49
CA PRO A 144 -7.64 2.30 -8.87
C PRO A 144 -8.62 1.89 -9.98
N PRO A 145 -9.38 0.80 -9.84
CA PRO A 145 -10.35 0.43 -10.86
C PRO A 145 -11.37 1.54 -11.00
N THR A 146 -11.44 2.02 -12.23
CA THR A 146 -12.36 3.07 -12.66
C THR A 146 -13.77 2.51 -12.90
N GLU A 147 -13.95 1.19 -12.89
CA GLU A 147 -15.24 0.55 -13.13
C GLU A 147 -16.14 0.67 -11.90
N LEU A 148 -16.69 1.87 -11.72
CA LEU A 148 -18.07 1.97 -11.26
C LEU A 148 -18.92 1.10 -12.19
N PRO A 149 -19.87 0.29 -11.68
CA PRO A 149 -20.87 -0.32 -12.53
C PRO A 149 -21.40 0.79 -13.44
N ARG A 150 -21.29 0.59 -14.77
CA ARG A 150 -21.89 1.53 -15.72
C ARG A 150 -23.33 1.69 -15.27
N ASP A 151 -23.76 2.93 -15.05
CA ASP A 151 -25.19 3.22 -15.00
C ASP A 151 -25.74 2.67 -16.32
N ASN A 152 -26.37 1.49 -16.27
CA ASN A 152 -27.18 1.04 -17.38
C ASN A 152 -28.31 2.07 -17.39
N ASP A 153 -28.21 3.04 -18.31
CA ASP A 153 -29.23 4.07 -18.55
C ASP A 153 -30.62 3.48 -18.87
N ALA A 154 -30.75 2.15 -18.92
CA ALA A 154 -31.97 1.38 -19.05
C ALA A 154 -32.88 1.39 -17.79
N ASP A 155 -32.34 1.67 -16.59
CA ASP A 155 -33.12 1.61 -15.33
C ASP A 155 -33.53 3.00 -14.78
N LYS A 156 -33.60 4.02 -15.64
CA LYS A 156 -34.25 5.30 -15.28
C LYS A 156 -35.77 5.14 -15.31
N GLU A 157 -36.32 4.39 -14.36
CA GLU A 157 -37.76 4.36 -14.15
C GLU A 157 -38.29 5.67 -13.53
N ARG A 158 -39.47 6.03 -14.02
CA ARG A 158 -40.30 7.17 -13.63
C ARG A 158 -40.76 7.03 -12.17
N ASP A 159 -40.01 7.58 -11.23
CA ASP A 159 -40.67 8.11 -10.03
C ASP A 159 -39.85 9.24 -9.40
N GLY A 160 -40.54 10.35 -9.09
CA GLY A 160 -39.92 11.62 -8.69
C GLY A 160 -39.22 11.59 -7.32
N ASN A 161 -39.12 10.42 -6.69
CA ASN A 161 -38.58 10.25 -5.34
C ASN A 161 -37.56 9.11 -5.21
N THR A 162 -37.12 8.48 -6.31
CA THR A 162 -36.12 7.41 -6.26
C THR A 162 -34.72 8.00 -6.33
N SER A 163 -34.01 8.05 -5.19
CA SER A 163 -32.59 8.36 -5.17
C SER A 163 -31.79 7.11 -5.59
N THR A 164 -31.20 7.11 -6.79
CA THR A 164 -30.27 6.06 -7.21
C THR A 164 -29.08 6.01 -6.24
N PHE A 165 -28.90 4.88 -5.56
CA PHE A 165 -27.72 4.66 -4.74
C PHE A 165 -26.48 4.66 -5.64
N LYS A 166 -25.60 5.65 -5.43
CA LYS A 166 -24.31 5.72 -6.12
C LYS A 166 -23.24 5.09 -5.23
N PRO A 167 -22.84 3.82 -5.45
CA PRO A 167 -21.82 3.19 -4.65
C PRO A 167 -20.50 3.96 -4.81
N HIS A 168 -20.04 4.59 -3.73
CA HIS A 168 -18.71 5.21 -3.69
C HIS A 168 -17.69 4.11 -3.36
N LEU A 169 -17.10 3.52 -4.40
CA LEU A 169 -16.17 2.39 -4.26
C LEU A 169 -14.77 2.81 -3.78
N ILE A 170 -14.45 4.11 -3.85
CA ILE A 170 -13.17 4.67 -3.45
C ILE A 170 -13.29 5.26 -2.04
N THR A 171 -12.50 4.74 -1.11
CA THR A 171 -12.37 5.33 0.22
C THR A 171 -11.48 6.58 0.14
N MET A 172 -12.05 7.72 0.50
CA MET A 172 -11.39 9.02 0.56
C MET A 172 -11.21 9.47 2.00
N GLY A 173 -10.35 10.48 2.21
CA GLY A 173 -10.07 11.04 3.53
C GLY A 173 -8.72 10.61 4.07
N THR A 174 -8.70 10.23 5.35
CA THR A 174 -7.51 9.83 6.10
C THR A 174 -7.32 8.32 6.10
N ILE A 175 -6.14 7.86 6.52
CA ILE A 175 -5.88 6.41 6.70
C ILE A 175 -6.89 5.77 7.66
N THR A 176 -7.34 6.50 8.68
CA THR A 176 -8.30 5.99 9.67
C THR A 176 -9.67 5.69 9.04
N ASP A 177 -10.07 6.44 8.01
CA ASP A 177 -11.34 6.23 7.31
C ASP A 177 -11.38 4.92 6.51
N ALA A 178 -10.20 4.36 6.22
CA ALA A 178 -10.01 3.06 5.60
C ALA A 178 -9.83 1.91 6.61
N CYS A 179 -9.92 2.16 7.92
CA CYS A 179 -9.95 1.08 8.89
C CYS A 179 -11.33 0.42 8.91
N ARG A 180 -11.35 -0.92 8.91
CA ARG A 180 -12.56 -1.75 8.95
C ARG A 180 -12.44 -2.78 10.07
N ILE A 181 -13.59 -3.14 10.62
CA ILE A 181 -13.78 -4.21 11.60
C ILE A 181 -14.60 -5.31 10.96
N PHE A 182 -14.50 -6.54 11.48
CA PHE A 182 -15.23 -7.70 10.95
C PHE A 182 -14.85 -8.06 9.50
N THR A 183 -13.58 -7.94 9.13
CA THR A 183 -13.09 -8.53 7.88
C THR A 183 -12.91 -10.04 8.05
N ASP A 184 -13.38 -10.82 7.07
CA ASP A 184 -13.33 -12.29 7.08
C ASP A 184 -11.91 -12.83 7.35
N ASP A 185 -11.87 -14.01 7.95
CA ASP A 185 -10.74 -14.62 8.64
C ASP A 185 -9.36 -14.37 8.01
N ASN A 186 -8.53 -13.60 8.73
CA ASN A 186 -7.10 -13.36 8.52
C ASN A 186 -6.64 -12.69 7.21
N GLU A 187 -7.50 -12.44 6.23
CA GLU A 187 -7.10 -11.80 4.97
C GLU A 187 -7.90 -10.52 4.69
N CYS A 188 -7.35 -9.37 5.06
CA CYS A 188 -7.87 -8.10 4.50
C CYS A 188 -7.74 -8.18 2.98
N HIS A 189 -8.85 -7.97 2.29
CA HIS A 189 -9.03 -8.38 0.91
C HIS A 189 -7.98 -7.73 0.01
N ASN A 190 -7.20 -8.55 -0.70
CA ASN A 190 -6.30 -8.08 -1.76
C ASN A 190 -6.98 -8.25 -3.12
N VAL A 191 -8.19 -7.71 -3.30
CA VAL A 191 -8.81 -7.69 -4.63
C VAL A 191 -8.08 -6.65 -5.45
N TYR A 192 -7.08 -7.07 -6.24
CA TYR A 192 -6.70 -6.55 -7.56
C TYR A 192 -5.67 -7.50 -8.17
N ASN A 193 -6.14 -8.45 -8.98
CA ASN A 193 -5.30 -9.07 -9.99
C ASN A 193 -5.07 -8.03 -11.09
N GLY A 194 -3.83 -7.87 -11.56
CA GLY A 194 -3.46 -6.90 -12.61
C GLY A 194 -4.10 -7.15 -13.99
N PHE A 195 -5.06 -8.06 -14.06
CA PHE A 195 -5.95 -8.34 -15.18
C PHE A 195 -7.34 -8.16 -14.60
N GLY A 196 -8.08 -7.15 -15.04
CA GLY A 196 -9.37 -6.74 -14.47
C GLY A 196 -10.49 -7.77 -14.65
N ASN A 197 -10.36 -8.94 -14.00
CA ASN A 197 -11.40 -9.96 -13.93
C ASN A 197 -11.64 -10.31 -12.46
N GLU A 198 -12.86 -9.97 -12.04
CA GLU A 198 -13.67 -10.43 -10.90
C GLU A 198 -13.03 -10.59 -9.50
N PRO A 199 -13.74 -10.16 -8.44
CA PRO A 199 -13.38 -10.53 -7.08
C PRO A 199 -13.46 -12.05 -6.95
N THR A 200 -12.33 -12.69 -6.63
CA THR A 200 -12.32 -14.11 -6.30
C THR A 200 -13.11 -14.28 -5.01
N THR A 201 -14.27 -14.91 -5.12
CA THR A 201 -15.10 -15.32 -3.99
C THR A 201 -14.29 -16.22 -3.05
N PRO A 202 -14.32 -15.98 -1.73
CA PRO A 202 -13.81 -16.93 -0.76
C PRO A 202 -14.77 -18.12 -0.68
N GLY A 203 -14.32 -19.32 -1.09
CA GLY A 203 -14.94 -20.58 -0.70
C GLY A 203 -15.57 -21.40 -1.83
N GLU A 204 -14.75 -22.17 -2.54
CA GLU A 204 -15.14 -23.53 -2.91
C GLU A 204 -14.31 -24.49 -2.04
N VAL A 205 -14.90 -24.85 -0.91
CA VAL A 205 -14.48 -26.04 -0.15
C VAL A 205 -14.70 -27.23 -1.08
N GLN A 206 -13.62 -27.80 -1.61
CA GLN A 206 -13.68 -29.09 -2.29
C GLN A 206 -14.21 -30.13 -1.31
N GLN A 207 -15.48 -30.50 -1.46
CA GLN A 207 -16.01 -31.72 -0.86
C GLN A 207 -15.28 -32.91 -1.51
N SER A 208 -14.38 -33.54 -0.74
CA SER A 208 -13.84 -34.85 -1.11
C SER A 208 -14.97 -35.88 -1.07
N THR A 209 -15.41 -36.30 -2.25
CA THR A 209 -16.22 -37.50 -2.45
C THR A 209 -15.43 -38.72 -1.99
N LEU A 210 -15.80 -39.28 -0.83
CA LEU A 210 -15.43 -40.65 -0.45
C LEU A 210 -16.19 -41.62 -1.36
N MET A 211 -15.49 -42.20 -2.34
CA MET A 211 -15.97 -43.38 -3.05
C MET A 211 -15.81 -44.60 -2.14
N VAL A 212 -16.93 -45.14 -1.67
CA VAL A 212 -17.05 -46.52 -1.19
C VAL A 212 -17.14 -47.40 -2.44
N GLN A 213 -16.20 -48.32 -2.61
CA GLN A 213 -16.30 -49.38 -3.62
C GLN A 213 -16.91 -50.65 -3.00
N PRO A 214 -17.64 -51.45 -3.80
CA PRO A 214 -18.44 -52.59 -3.36
C PRO A 214 -17.61 -53.81 -2.89
#